data_AF-A0A1H3FTT8-F1
#
_entry.id   AF-A0A1H3FTT8-F1
#
_cell.length_a   1.000
_cell.length_b   1.000
_cell.length_c   1.000
_cell.angle_alpha   90.00
_cell.angle_beta   90.00
_cell.angle_gamma   90.00
#
_symmetry.space_group_name_H-M   'P 1'
#
loop_
_entity.id
_entity.type
_entity.pdbx_description
1 polymer ?
#
loop_
_entity_poly.entity_id
_entity_poly.type
_entity_poly.pdbx_seq_one_letter_code
_entity_poly.pdbx_strand_id
1 'polypeptide(L)'
;MPRLRVHNLSISVDGYAAGPGQDLAHPLGVDGERLQGWVFATPTGRAMLGEPGADSAPGVIDRDRDRPDEQWTGWWGEDPPHPDPVFVLTSHPRPPLTMAGGTTFTFVTDGIEAALAQACAAAGDADVRLGGGADTVRQYLRAGPVDELHVTVVPVLLGGGERLYDAFDGGPAGLECVEFAGSPVTPRG
;
A
#
# COMPACT_ATOMS: atom_id res chain seq x y z
N MET A 1 16.96 6.19 12.26
CA MET A 1 16.39 5.10 11.44
C MET A 1 15.22 5.70 10.67
N PRO A 2 15.05 5.37 9.38
CA PRO A 2 13.87 5.76 8.61
C PRO A 2 12.58 5.38 9.33
N ARG A 3 11.55 6.22 9.27
CA ARG A 3 10.22 5.84 9.77
C ARG A 3 9.54 4.93 8.77
N LEU A 4 8.79 3.94 9.24
CA LEU A 4 7.91 3.12 8.41
C LEU A 4 6.50 3.70 8.41
N ARG A 5 6.02 4.10 7.23
CA ARG A 5 4.74 4.79 7.07
C ARG A 5 3.81 4.06 6.11
N VAL A 6 2.60 3.75 6.54
CA VAL A 6 1.48 3.42 5.65
C VAL A 6 0.82 4.74 5.28
N HIS A 7 0.75 5.05 3.98
CA HIS A 7 0.23 6.33 3.53
C HIS A 7 -0.75 6.18 2.36
N ASN A 8 -1.89 6.88 2.45
CA ASN A 8 -3.00 6.86 1.48
C ASN A 8 -3.62 5.47 1.29
N LEU A 9 -3.61 4.61 2.32
CA LEU A 9 -4.29 3.32 2.25
C LEU A 9 -5.80 3.54 2.32
N SER A 10 -6.50 3.27 1.22
CA SER A 10 -7.94 3.48 1.14
C SER A 10 -8.68 2.24 1.63
N ILE A 11 -9.69 2.43 2.48
CA ILE A 11 -10.60 1.37 2.93
C ILE A 11 -12.05 1.80 2.78
N SER A 12 -12.94 0.82 2.59
CA SER A 12 -14.38 1.01 2.68
C SER A 12 -14.82 1.27 4.13
N VAL A 13 -16.05 1.74 4.33
CA VAL A 13 -16.62 1.97 5.67
C VAL A 13 -16.66 0.68 6.50
N ASP A 14 -16.87 -0.46 5.87
CA ASP A 14 -16.87 -1.79 6.48
C ASP A 14 -15.46 -2.40 6.64
N GLY A 15 -14.41 -1.67 6.23
CA GLY A 15 -13.01 -1.94 6.58
C GLY A 15 -12.21 -2.75 5.56
N TYR A 16 -12.66 -2.82 4.31
CA TYR A 16 -11.99 -3.56 3.23
C TYR A 16 -11.08 -2.64 2.41
N ALA A 17 -9.83 -3.06 2.21
CA ALA A 17 -8.84 -2.37 1.37
C ALA A 17 -8.86 -2.84 -0.10
N ALA A 18 -9.47 -4.00 -0.34
CA ALA A 18 -9.74 -4.55 -1.67
C ALA A 18 -11.06 -5.31 -1.63
N GLY A 19 -11.77 -5.34 -2.76
CA GLY A 19 -12.97 -6.15 -2.93
C GLY A 19 -12.65 -7.65 -3.07
N PRO A 20 -13.68 -8.51 -3.15
CA PRO A 20 -13.49 -9.94 -3.32
C PRO A 20 -12.97 -10.29 -4.71
N GLY A 21 -12.28 -11.43 -4.83
CA GLY A 21 -11.85 -11.97 -6.13
C GLY A 21 -10.76 -11.15 -6.80
N GLN A 22 -9.73 -10.74 -6.04
CA GLN A 22 -8.54 -10.14 -6.62
C GLN A 22 -7.89 -11.09 -7.64
N ASP A 23 -7.58 -10.56 -8.81
CA ASP A 23 -6.85 -11.23 -9.87
C ASP A 23 -6.12 -10.22 -10.76
N LEU A 24 -5.46 -10.67 -11.83
CA LEU A 24 -4.73 -9.78 -12.75
C LEU A 24 -5.64 -8.78 -13.48
N ALA A 25 -6.90 -9.14 -13.75
CA ALA A 25 -7.86 -8.25 -14.37
C ALA A 25 -8.50 -7.29 -13.35
N HIS A 26 -8.55 -7.69 -12.08
CA HIS A 26 -9.12 -6.97 -10.95
C HIS A 26 -8.12 -6.89 -9.79
N PRO A 27 -7.03 -6.10 -9.92
CA PRO A 27 -6.00 -5.97 -8.87
C PRO A 27 -6.54 -5.64 -7.48
N LEU A 28 -7.60 -4.83 -7.45
CA LEU A 28 -8.26 -4.37 -6.23
C LEU A 28 -9.52 -5.19 -5.92
N GLY A 29 -9.78 -6.27 -6.65
CA GLY A 29 -10.98 -7.08 -6.55
C GLY A 29 -12.20 -6.39 -7.17
N VAL A 30 -13.31 -7.10 -7.17
CA VAL A 30 -14.60 -6.58 -7.67
C VAL A 30 -15.01 -5.37 -6.86
N ASP A 31 -15.35 -4.27 -7.55
CA ASP A 31 -15.70 -2.96 -6.96
C ASP A 31 -14.57 -2.23 -6.21
N GLY A 32 -13.35 -2.78 -6.15
CA GLY A 32 -12.23 -2.20 -5.40
C GLY A 32 -11.77 -0.84 -5.92
N GLU A 33 -11.91 -0.56 -7.22
CA GLU A 33 -11.55 0.75 -7.81
C GLU A 33 -12.34 1.92 -7.22
N ARG A 34 -13.53 1.65 -6.65
CA ARG A 34 -14.34 2.67 -5.96
C ARG A 34 -13.61 3.27 -4.76
N LEU A 35 -12.60 2.58 -4.23
CA LEU A 35 -11.75 3.08 -3.15
C LEU A 35 -10.74 4.15 -3.60
N GLN A 36 -10.50 4.31 -4.90
CA GLN A 36 -9.48 5.23 -5.41
C GLN A 36 -10.05 6.58 -5.85
N GLY A 37 -11.33 6.65 -6.23
CA GLY A 37 -11.91 7.84 -6.86
C GLY A 37 -11.82 9.13 -6.03
N TRP A 38 -11.73 9.05 -4.71
CA TRP A 38 -11.60 10.22 -3.83
C TRP A 38 -10.32 11.03 -4.12
N VAL A 39 -9.24 10.36 -4.51
CA VAL A 39 -7.93 10.99 -4.68
C VAL A 39 -7.96 12.04 -5.80
N PHE A 40 -8.72 11.76 -6.87
CA PHE A 40 -8.88 12.67 -8.00
C PHE A 40 -10.02 13.67 -7.78
N ALA A 41 -11.09 13.22 -7.11
CA ALA A 41 -12.32 13.98 -7.03
C ALA A 41 -12.32 15.03 -5.91
N THR A 42 -11.54 14.83 -4.84
CA THR A 42 -11.53 15.74 -3.68
C THR A 42 -10.36 16.73 -3.71
N PRO A 43 -10.52 17.95 -3.17
CA PRO A 43 -9.39 18.87 -2.99
C PRO A 43 -8.29 18.26 -2.12
N THR A 44 -8.66 17.53 -1.05
CA THR A 44 -7.73 16.82 -0.17
C THR A 44 -6.88 15.81 -0.93
N GLY A 45 -7.51 14.94 -1.72
CA GLY A 45 -6.81 13.96 -2.54
C GLY A 45 -5.88 14.57 -3.58
N ARG A 46 -6.34 15.63 -4.27
CA ARG A 46 -5.51 16.32 -5.27
C ARG A 46 -4.33 17.04 -4.65
N ALA A 47 -4.50 17.62 -3.47
CA ALA A 47 -3.37 18.18 -2.72
C ALA A 47 -2.36 17.09 -2.38
N MET A 48 -2.83 15.93 -1.89
CA MET A 48 -1.97 14.80 -1.54
C MET A 48 -1.18 14.22 -2.71
N LEU A 49 -1.72 14.19 -3.93
CA LEU A 49 -0.97 13.77 -5.13
C LEU A 49 0.19 14.71 -5.50
N GLY A 50 0.20 15.95 -5.00
CA GLY A 50 1.20 16.97 -5.29
C GLY A 50 2.26 17.16 -4.20
N GLU A 51 2.17 16.45 -3.08
CA GLU A 51 3.08 16.64 -1.94
C GLU A 51 4.40 15.85 -2.11
N PRO A 52 5.56 16.46 -1.78
CA PRO A 52 6.83 15.75 -1.73
C PRO A 52 6.76 14.50 -0.84
N GLY A 53 7.09 13.32 -1.37
CA GLY A 53 7.04 12.04 -0.65
C GLY A 53 5.70 11.30 -0.71
N ALA A 54 4.67 11.86 -1.37
CA ALA A 54 3.41 11.17 -1.62
C ALA A 54 3.59 9.92 -2.50
N ASP A 55 4.50 10.01 -3.48
CA ASP A 55 4.82 8.96 -4.47
C ASP A 55 6.33 8.69 -4.61
N SER A 56 7.17 9.20 -3.71
CA SER A 56 8.62 8.95 -3.78
C SER A 56 9.17 8.60 -2.41
N ALA A 57 9.22 7.29 -2.15
CA ALA A 57 9.93 6.67 -1.04
C ALA A 57 10.11 5.18 -1.37
N PRO A 58 11.23 4.54 -0.96
CA PRO A 58 11.36 3.11 -1.10
C PRO A 58 10.19 2.39 -0.44
N GLY A 59 9.57 1.50 -1.23
CA GLY A 59 8.28 0.91 -0.90
C GLY A 59 8.41 -0.56 -0.55
N VAL A 60 7.74 -1.04 0.50
CA VAL A 60 7.43 -2.48 0.60
C VAL A 60 6.03 -2.71 0.04
N ILE A 61 5.92 -3.60 -0.94
CA ILE A 61 4.63 -4.02 -1.49
C ILE A 61 4.47 -5.53 -1.40
N ASP A 62 3.23 -5.98 -1.29
CA ASP A 62 2.85 -7.37 -1.41
C ASP A 62 2.70 -7.74 -2.88
N ARG A 63 3.16 -8.94 -3.23
CA ARG A 63 2.78 -9.59 -4.48
C ARG A 63 1.48 -10.34 -4.21
N ASP A 64 0.50 -10.16 -5.08
CA ASP A 64 -0.71 -11.00 -5.06
C ASP A 64 -0.34 -12.48 -4.88
N ARG A 65 -0.85 -13.05 -3.78
CA ARG A 65 -0.38 -14.26 -3.09
C ARG A 65 -0.49 -15.52 -3.95
N ASP A 66 -1.26 -15.47 -5.03
CA ASP A 66 -1.73 -16.66 -5.75
C ASP A 66 -1.11 -16.91 -7.12
N ARG A 67 -0.13 -16.13 -7.62
CA ARG A 67 0.45 -16.40 -8.95
C ARG A 67 1.97 -16.17 -9.07
N PRO A 68 2.74 -17.18 -9.54
CA PRO A 68 4.19 -17.12 -9.77
C PRO A 68 4.56 -16.76 -11.21
N ASP A 69 3.76 -15.98 -11.93
CA ASP A 69 4.07 -15.64 -13.32
C ASP A 69 5.24 -14.64 -13.40
N GLU A 70 6.27 -15.01 -14.16
CA GLU A 70 7.44 -14.17 -14.45
C GLU A 70 7.09 -12.94 -15.32
N GLN A 71 5.83 -12.82 -15.75
CA GLN A 71 5.33 -11.76 -16.62
C GLN A 71 4.79 -10.54 -15.86
N TRP A 72 4.62 -10.61 -14.54
CA TRP A 72 4.18 -9.45 -13.76
C TRP A 72 5.27 -8.36 -13.78
N THR A 73 4.91 -7.15 -14.23
CA THR A 73 5.79 -5.98 -14.29
C THR A 73 5.30 -4.83 -13.40
N GLY A 74 4.47 -5.12 -12.40
CA GLY A 74 3.78 -4.09 -11.61
C GLY A 74 2.37 -3.78 -12.13
N TRP A 75 1.61 -3.01 -11.34
CA TRP A 75 0.25 -2.58 -11.67
C TRP A 75 0.19 -1.26 -12.46
N TRP A 76 1.36 -0.63 -12.68
CA TRP A 76 1.48 0.75 -13.18
C TRP A 76 2.00 0.86 -14.63
N GLY A 77 2.12 -0.26 -15.35
CA GLY A 77 2.64 -0.29 -16.73
C GLY A 77 4.16 -0.17 -16.81
N GLU A 78 4.68 0.30 -17.96
CA GLU A 78 6.13 0.37 -18.22
C GLU A 78 6.86 1.48 -17.46
N ASP A 79 6.13 2.51 -17.03
CA ASP A 79 6.64 3.68 -16.32
C ASP A 79 5.89 3.89 -14.99
N PRO A 80 6.22 3.11 -13.96
CA PRO A 80 5.61 3.25 -12.64
C PRO A 80 5.91 4.63 -12.02
N PRO A 81 4.99 5.18 -11.20
CA PRO A 81 5.09 6.53 -10.65
C PRO A 81 6.18 6.72 -9.57
N HIS A 82 7.08 5.75 -9.39
CA HIS A 82 8.03 5.70 -8.27
C HIS A 82 9.46 5.54 -8.79
N PRO A 83 10.31 6.57 -8.88
CA PRO A 83 11.71 6.40 -9.29
C PRO A 83 12.57 5.66 -8.25
N ASP A 84 11.99 5.26 -7.12
CA ASP A 84 12.67 4.66 -5.97
C ASP A 84 12.70 3.12 -5.99
N PRO A 85 13.65 2.48 -5.28
CA PRO A 85 13.68 1.03 -5.09
C PRO A 85 12.41 0.50 -4.40
N VAL A 86 11.85 -0.60 -4.90
CA VAL A 86 10.66 -1.26 -4.33
C VAL A 86 11.00 -2.69 -3.93
N PHE A 87 10.67 -3.06 -2.70
CA PHE A 87 10.89 -4.39 -2.14
C PHE A 87 9.57 -5.16 -2.11
N VAL A 88 9.49 -6.21 -2.90
CA VAL A 88 8.29 -7.03 -3.07
C VAL A 88 8.38 -8.22 -2.12
N LEU A 89 7.54 -8.26 -1.09
CA LEU A 89 7.43 -9.42 -0.20
C LEU A 89 6.76 -10.56 -0.96
N THR A 90 7.45 -11.69 -1.10
CA THR A 90 6.90 -12.84 -1.83
C THR A 90 7.58 -14.14 -1.43
N SER A 91 6.88 -15.27 -1.53
CA SER A 91 7.49 -16.60 -1.38
C SER A 91 8.16 -17.10 -2.67
N HIS A 92 8.07 -16.34 -3.77
CA HIS A 92 8.56 -16.74 -5.09
C HIS A 92 9.86 -16.00 -5.44
N PRO A 93 11.02 -16.69 -5.45
CA PRO A 93 12.29 -16.05 -5.78
C PRO A 93 12.29 -15.62 -7.25
N ARG A 94 12.75 -14.40 -7.52
CA ARG A 94 12.88 -13.84 -8.87
C ARG A 94 14.02 -12.82 -8.91
N PRO A 95 14.79 -12.74 -10.02
CA PRO A 95 15.77 -11.68 -10.20
C PRO A 95 15.12 -10.29 -10.12
N PRO A 96 15.86 -9.24 -9.67
CA PRO A 96 15.34 -7.89 -9.67
C PRO A 96 14.86 -7.45 -11.06
N LEU A 97 13.77 -6.70 -11.11
CA LEU A 97 13.18 -6.17 -12.34
C LEU A 97 13.33 -4.64 -12.36
N THR A 98 14.13 -4.14 -13.29
CA THR A 98 14.29 -2.70 -13.53
C THR A 98 13.32 -2.21 -14.61
N MET A 99 12.58 -1.15 -14.31
CA MET A 99 11.60 -0.51 -15.21
C MET A 99 12.19 0.69 -15.94
N ALA A 100 11.53 1.15 -17.01
CA ALA A 100 11.99 2.28 -17.81
C ALA A 100 12.05 3.61 -17.02
N GLY A 101 11.25 3.74 -15.95
CA GLY A 101 11.22 4.89 -15.03
C GLY A 101 12.29 4.89 -13.92
N GLY A 102 13.23 3.93 -13.93
CA GLY A 102 14.32 3.84 -12.94
C GLY A 102 13.97 3.03 -11.68
N THR A 103 12.70 2.70 -11.48
CA THR A 103 12.23 1.78 -10.42
C THR A 103 12.87 0.41 -10.57
N THR A 104 13.36 -0.14 -9.47
CA THR A 104 13.79 -1.53 -9.42
C THR A 104 12.97 -2.29 -8.38
N PHE A 105 12.29 -3.33 -8.82
CA PHE A 105 11.61 -4.29 -7.95
C PHE A 105 12.60 -5.37 -7.51
N THR A 106 12.85 -5.46 -6.21
CA THR A 106 13.63 -6.52 -5.57
C THR A 106 12.68 -7.47 -4.86
N PHE A 107 12.69 -8.76 -5.24
CA PHE A 107 11.81 -9.77 -4.65
C PHE A 107 12.46 -10.36 -3.39
N VAL A 108 11.82 -10.19 -2.24
CA VAL A 108 12.33 -10.60 -0.92
C VAL A 108 11.54 -11.78 -0.39
N THR A 109 12.23 -12.91 -0.16
CA THR A 109 11.65 -14.18 0.30
C THR A 109 11.86 -14.49 1.76
N ASP A 110 12.68 -13.68 2.46
CA ASP A 110 13.16 -13.98 3.80
C ASP A 110 12.28 -13.36 4.91
N GLY A 111 11.09 -12.88 4.56
CA GLY A 111 10.11 -12.31 5.50
C GLY A 111 10.10 -10.78 5.56
N ILE A 112 9.22 -10.26 6.42
CA ILE A 112 8.94 -8.81 6.55
C ILE A 112 10.13 -8.05 7.10
N GLU A 113 10.89 -8.63 8.04
CA GLU A 113 12.02 -7.96 8.67
C GLU A 113 13.16 -7.76 7.66
N ALA A 114 13.38 -8.75 6.79
CA ALA A 114 14.37 -8.65 5.71
C ALA A 114 13.96 -7.59 4.68
N ALA A 115 12.68 -7.56 4.29
CA ALA A 115 12.17 -6.56 3.34
C ALA A 115 12.31 -5.14 3.89
N LEU A 116 11.92 -4.93 5.16
CA LEU A 116 12.06 -3.63 5.83
C LEU A 116 13.53 -3.22 5.99
N ALA A 117 14.42 -4.14 6.37
CA ALA A 117 15.83 -3.84 6.51
C ALA A 117 16.45 -3.37 5.19
N GLN A 118 16.12 -4.03 4.07
CA GLN A 118 16.57 -3.62 2.75
C GLN A 118 15.98 -2.27 2.33
N ALA A 119 14.69 -2.04 2.61
CA ALA A 119 14.04 -0.76 2.36
C ALA A 119 14.68 0.39 3.14
N CYS A 120 14.94 0.19 4.44
CA CYS A 120 15.63 1.16 5.28
C CYS A 120 17.06 1.45 4.78
N ALA A 121 17.78 0.44 4.30
CA ALA A 121 19.11 0.62 3.74
C ALA A 121 19.09 1.44 2.44
N ALA A 122 18.04 1.29 1.64
CA ALA A 122 17.83 2.04 0.39
C ALA A 122 17.29 3.47 0.61
N ALA A 123 16.60 3.71 1.73
CA ALA A 123 15.95 4.99 2.01
C ALA A 123 16.92 6.13 2.34
N GLY A 124 18.13 5.84 2.82
CA GLY A 124 19.07 6.89 3.24
C GLY A 124 18.47 7.76 4.33
N ASP A 125 18.25 9.05 4.04
CA ASP A 125 17.63 10.03 4.95
C ASP A 125 16.10 10.12 4.79
N ALA A 126 15.50 9.39 3.84
CA ALA A 126 14.06 9.37 3.62
C ALA A 126 13.35 8.35 4.52
N ASP A 127 12.03 8.47 4.63
CA ASP A 127 11.16 7.47 5.26
C ASP A 127 10.93 6.27 4.31
N VAL A 128 10.46 5.14 4.86
CA VAL A 128 10.04 3.95 4.09
C VAL A 128 8.53 3.93 3.97
N ARG A 129 8.02 3.74 2.75
CA ARG A 129 6.59 3.60 2.49
C ARG A 129 6.19 2.13 2.52
N LEU A 130 5.11 1.82 3.22
CA LEU A 130 4.44 0.53 3.14
C LEU A 130 3.25 0.66 2.20
N GLY A 131 3.37 0.14 0.97
CA GLY A 131 2.41 0.35 -0.11
C GLY A 131 1.16 -0.53 -0.03
N GLY A 132 1.16 -1.60 0.78
CA GLY A 132 0.10 -2.61 0.81
C GLY A 132 0.48 -3.87 0.04
N GLY A 133 -0.36 -4.90 -0.12
CA GLY A 133 -1.78 -4.98 0.23
C GLY A 133 -2.08 -5.09 1.73
N ALA A 134 -3.36 -5.32 2.06
CA ALA A 134 -3.78 -5.28 3.45
C ALA A 134 -3.09 -6.36 4.29
N ASP A 135 -2.79 -7.54 3.76
CA ASP A 135 -2.06 -8.59 4.48
C ASP A 135 -0.68 -8.15 4.93
N THR A 136 0.12 -7.63 4.01
CA THR A 136 1.42 -7.08 4.34
C THR A 136 1.31 -5.99 5.40
N VAL A 137 0.34 -5.07 5.29
CA VAL A 137 0.10 -4.05 6.34
C VAL A 137 -0.25 -4.69 7.67
N ARG A 138 -1.11 -5.73 7.70
CA ARG A 138 -1.43 -6.46 8.93
C ARG A 138 -0.20 -7.10 9.56
N GLN A 139 0.69 -7.69 8.75
CA GLN A 139 1.93 -8.31 9.24
C GLN A 139 2.81 -7.26 9.96
N TYR A 140 3.02 -6.10 9.35
CA TYR A 140 3.78 -5.02 9.97
C TYR A 140 3.08 -4.40 11.19
N LEU A 141 1.75 -4.21 11.15
CA LEU A 141 1.01 -3.73 12.32
C LEU A 141 1.10 -4.69 13.51
N ARG A 142 1.15 -6.01 13.27
CA ARG A 142 1.32 -7.02 14.34
C ARG A 142 2.76 -7.06 14.87
N ALA A 143 3.75 -6.86 14.01
CA ALA A 143 5.15 -6.83 14.41
C ALA A 143 5.52 -5.55 15.19
N GLY A 144 4.76 -4.46 15.00
CA GLY A 144 4.95 -3.20 15.71
C GLY A 144 5.95 -2.17 15.15
N PRO A 145 6.64 -2.32 13.99
CA PRO A 145 7.54 -1.26 13.49
C PRO A 145 6.83 -0.12 12.74
N VAL A 146 5.49 -0.11 12.63
CA VAL A 146 4.77 0.95 11.90
C VAL A 146 4.74 2.22 12.75
N ASP A 147 5.41 3.28 12.29
CA ASP A 147 5.46 4.58 12.97
C ASP A 147 4.26 5.47 12.60
N GLU A 148 3.71 5.32 11.40
CA GLU A 148 2.58 6.13 10.91
C GLU A 148 1.60 5.29 10.09
N LEU A 149 0.30 5.45 10.39
CA LEU A 149 -0.80 4.81 9.68
C LEU A 149 -1.79 5.87 9.21
N HIS A 150 -1.69 6.26 7.94
CA HIS A 150 -2.65 7.13 7.28
C HIS A 150 -3.61 6.31 6.42
N VAL A 151 -4.88 6.32 6.83
CA VAL A 151 -5.96 5.52 6.23
C VAL A 151 -7.08 6.44 5.76
N THR A 152 -7.48 6.30 4.50
CA THR A 152 -8.61 7.02 3.93
C THR A 152 -9.86 6.16 3.97
N VAL A 153 -10.87 6.59 4.73
CA VAL A 153 -12.18 5.91 4.77
C VAL A 153 -13.09 6.44 3.67
N VAL A 154 -13.37 5.60 2.68
CA VAL A 154 -14.22 5.92 1.53
C VAL A 154 -15.66 5.53 1.85
N PRO A 155 -16.67 6.39 1.60
CA PRO A 155 -18.07 6.17 1.97
C PRO A 155 -18.78 5.15 1.06
N VAL A 156 -18.20 3.96 0.92
CA VAL A 156 -18.73 2.81 0.19
C VAL A 156 -18.73 1.59 1.10
N LEU A 157 -19.62 0.64 0.80
CA LEU A 157 -19.64 -0.68 1.40
C LEU A 157 -19.23 -1.68 0.31
N LEU A 158 -18.21 -2.49 0.60
CA LEU A 158 -17.77 -3.56 -0.31
C LEU A 158 -18.41 -4.91 0.05
N GLY A 159 -18.78 -5.11 1.32
CA GLY A 159 -19.46 -6.32 1.80
C GLY A 159 -18.55 -7.56 1.91
N GLY A 160 -17.33 -7.50 1.39
CA GLY A 160 -16.36 -8.59 1.39
C GLY A 160 -15.05 -8.18 0.74
N GLY A 161 -14.06 -9.09 0.78
CA GLY A 161 -12.73 -8.87 0.22
C GLY A 161 -11.64 -8.86 1.27
N GLU A 162 -10.58 -8.11 1.02
CA GLU A 162 -9.42 -8.07 1.91
C GLU A 162 -9.59 -7.00 3.00
N ARG A 163 -9.79 -7.43 4.25
CA ARG A 163 -10.07 -6.54 5.37
C ARG A 163 -8.80 -6.06 6.06
N LEU A 164 -8.63 -4.75 6.24
CA LEU A 164 -7.42 -4.18 6.86
C LEU A 164 -7.27 -4.60 8.32
N TYR A 165 -8.31 -4.46 9.13
CA TYR A 165 -8.27 -4.72 10.57
C TYR A 165 -8.72 -6.14 10.95
N ASP A 166 -8.41 -7.13 10.10
CA ASP A 166 -8.76 -8.51 10.40
C ASP A 166 -7.89 -9.10 11.52
N ALA A 167 -8.53 -9.77 12.48
CA ALA A 167 -7.92 -10.32 13.69
C ALA A 167 -7.13 -9.30 14.54
N PHE A 168 -7.62 -8.08 14.67
CA PHE A 168 -7.16 -7.09 15.66
C PHE A 168 -8.25 -6.87 16.72
N ASP A 169 -8.05 -7.40 17.92
CA ASP A 169 -8.99 -7.28 19.05
C ASP A 169 -8.95 -5.87 19.67
N GLY A 170 -9.57 -4.89 19.00
CA GLY A 170 -9.61 -3.49 19.43
C GLY A 170 -8.69 -2.54 18.66
N GLY A 171 -8.08 -3.01 17.56
CA GLY A 171 -7.21 -2.23 16.69
C GLY A 171 -5.71 -2.54 16.84
N PRO A 172 -4.84 -1.97 16.00
CA PRO A 172 -3.40 -2.11 16.12
C PRO A 172 -2.92 -1.48 17.44
N ALA A 173 -2.15 -2.24 18.22
CA ALA A 173 -1.60 -1.77 19.48
C ALA A 173 -0.52 -0.69 19.25
N GLY A 174 -0.43 0.28 20.16
CA GLY A 174 0.63 1.29 20.14
C GLY A 174 0.43 2.45 19.15
N LEU A 175 -0.70 2.49 18.43
CA LEU A 175 -1.08 3.63 17.61
C LEU A 175 -2.14 4.48 18.31
N GLU A 176 -2.00 5.80 18.19
CA GLU A 176 -3.00 6.77 18.63
C GLU A 176 -3.43 7.65 17.45
N CYS A 177 -4.70 8.07 17.45
CA CYS A 177 -5.19 8.99 16.44
C CYS A 177 -4.66 10.39 16.74
N VAL A 178 -3.72 10.84 15.92
CA VAL A 178 -3.14 12.19 16.00
C VAL A 178 -3.92 13.22 15.17
N GLU A 179 -4.61 12.77 14.12
CA GLU A 179 -5.42 13.62 13.25
C GLU A 179 -6.61 12.83 12.68
N PHE A 180 -7.74 13.51 12.53
CA PHE A 180 -8.90 13.04 11.79
C PHE A 180 -9.49 14.21 10.99
N ALA A 181 -9.49 14.08 9.66
CA ALA A 181 -9.98 15.11 8.76
C ALA A 181 -11.04 14.53 7.81
N GLY A 182 -12.19 15.19 7.72
CA GLY A 182 -13.20 14.90 6.71
C GLY A 182 -12.89 15.62 5.40
N SER A 183 -13.09 14.96 4.26
CA SER A 183 -13.12 15.68 2.98
C SER A 183 -14.38 16.55 2.92
N PRO A 184 -14.27 17.87 2.70
CA PRO A 184 -15.43 18.78 2.69
C PRO A 184 -16.37 18.55 1.51
N VAL A 185 -16.00 17.69 0.55
CA VAL A 185 -16.80 17.36 -0.64
C VAL A 185 -16.85 15.85 -0.79
N THR A 186 -18.06 15.29 -0.83
CA THR A 186 -18.30 13.94 -1.34
C THR A 186 -18.51 14.04 -2.85
N PRO A 187 -17.67 13.41 -3.69
CA PRO A 187 -17.93 13.35 -5.12
C PRO A 187 -19.31 12.71 -5.35
N ARG A 188 -20.19 13.39 -6.09
CA ARG A 188 -21.41 12.74 -6.58
C ARG A 188 -20.97 11.85 -7.75
N GLY A 189 -21.27 10.54 -7.65
CA GLY A 189 -21.07 9.58 -8.74
C GLY A 189 -21.99 9.85 -9.92
#